data_AF-K2RUH7-F1
#
_entry.id   AF-K2RUH7-F1
#
_cell.length_a   1.000
_cell.length_b   1.000
_cell.length_c   1.000
_cell.angle_alpha   90.00
_cell.angle_beta   90.00
_cell.angle_gamma   90.00
#
_symmetry.space_group_name_H-M   'P 1'
#
loop_
_entity.id
_entity.type
_entity.pdbx_description
1 polymer ?
#
loop_
_entity_poly.entity_id
_entity_poly.type
_entity_poly.pdbx_seq_one_letter_code
_entity_poly.pdbx_strand_id
1 'polypeptide(L)'
;MNGLLIIFIAGQVAQPYVRVPKETQIDFEVSASSAKKTSQKVWISGKLVSQQEDDAGWLPTYLYSSNECYQDTCGTLNGYTWSNLTITLSAADKAFGNTLSLTGATGSLDTPDGGKTWTGSIKINKDHFPASN
;
A
#
# COMPACT_ATOMS: atom_id res chain seq x y z
N MET A 1 -4.20 13.58 0.49
CA MET A 1 -3.66 12.80 1.62
C MET A 1 -3.06 11.53 1.07
N ASN A 2 -1.95 11.05 1.63
CA ASN A 2 -1.29 9.83 1.17
C ASN A 2 -1.64 8.73 2.17
N GLY A 3 -2.70 7.98 1.90
CA GLY A 3 -3.06 6.79 2.66
C GLY A 3 -2.86 5.57 1.77
N LEU A 4 -1.95 4.67 2.16
CA LEU A 4 -2.03 3.29 1.71
C LEU A 4 -3.15 2.66 2.55
N LEU A 5 -4.32 2.48 1.94
CA LEU A 5 -5.47 1.86 2.57
C LEU A 5 -5.51 0.38 2.18
N ILE A 6 -5.21 -0.52 3.13
CA ILE A 6 -5.61 -1.93 3.02
C ILE A 6 -6.81 -2.10 3.96
N ILE A 7 -7.99 -2.35 3.36
CA ILE A 7 -9.28 -2.40 4.04
C ILE A 7 -9.27 -3.39 5.21
N PHE A 8 -9.51 -2.86 6.41
CA PHE A 8 -10.31 -3.50 7.46
C PHE A 8 -11.34 -2.48 7.96
N ILE A 9 -12.62 -2.64 7.61
CA ILE A 9 -13.69 -1.67 7.90
C ILE A 9 -14.22 -1.73 9.35
N ALA A 10 -13.71 -2.66 10.17
CA ALA A 10 -14.09 -2.80 11.58
C ALA A 10 -12.82 -2.95 12.44
N GLY A 11 -12.71 -2.19 13.53
CA GLY A 11 -11.59 -2.28 14.47
C GLY A 11 -10.39 -1.38 14.17
N GLN A 12 -10.46 -0.48 13.17
CA GLN A 12 -9.45 0.56 13.02
C GLN A 12 -9.44 1.48 14.24
N VAL A 13 -8.31 1.50 14.94
CA VAL A 13 -8.10 2.42 16.05
C VAL A 13 -7.52 3.71 15.48
N ALA A 14 -8.30 4.79 15.55
CA ALA A 14 -7.85 6.09 15.06
C ALA A 14 -6.55 6.49 15.78
N GLN A 15 -5.51 6.79 14.99
CA GLN A 15 -4.25 7.33 15.49
C GLN A 15 -4.17 8.83 15.18
N PRO A 16 -3.40 9.61 15.96
CA PRO A 16 -3.11 11.00 15.63
C PRO A 16 -2.54 11.12 14.21
N TYR A 17 -2.99 12.14 13.48
CA TYR A 17 -2.45 12.43 12.15
C TYR A 17 -0.95 12.74 12.23
N VAL A 18 -0.17 12.04 11.42
CA VAL A 18 1.27 12.32 11.23
C VAL A 18 1.46 12.98 9.88
N ARG A 19 1.88 14.25 9.89
CA ARG A 19 2.22 14.97 8.66
C ARG A 19 3.49 14.37 8.04
N VAL A 20 3.37 13.90 6.80
CA VAL A 20 4.54 13.55 5.99
C VAL A 20 5.19 14.83 5.47
N PRO A 21 6.50 15.06 5.71
CA PRO A 21 7.21 16.18 5.08
C PRO A 21 7.24 16.02 3.55
N LYS A 22 7.46 17.12 2.83
CA LYS A 22 7.58 17.07 1.37
C LYS A 22 8.78 16.21 0.96
N GLU A 23 8.65 15.55 -0.20
CA GLU A 23 9.75 14.79 -0.83
C GLU A 23 10.39 13.73 0.10
N THR A 24 9.60 13.23 1.05
CA THR A 24 10.07 12.26 2.04
C THR A 24 9.74 10.85 1.59
N GLN A 25 10.74 9.97 1.68
CA GLN A 25 10.53 8.54 1.52
C GLN A 25 9.72 8.01 2.71
N ILE A 26 8.69 7.24 2.39
CA ILE A 26 7.88 6.50 3.34
C ILE A 26 8.12 5.03 3.05
N ASP A 27 8.50 4.28 4.08
CA ASP A 27 8.60 2.83 4.00
C ASP A 27 7.33 2.22 4.59
N PHE A 28 6.84 1.15 3.97
CA PHE A 28 5.71 0.40 4.50
C PHE A 28 5.97 -1.10 4.40
N GLU A 29 5.42 -1.83 5.36
CA GLU A 29 5.45 -3.29 5.42
C GLU A 29 4.04 -3.79 5.72
N VAL A 30 3.63 -4.81 4.99
CA VAL A 30 2.39 -5.55 5.26
C VAL A 30 2.76 -7.02 5.32
N SER A 31 2.42 -7.69 6.42
CA SER A 31 2.67 -9.11 6.60
C SER A 31 1.43 -9.81 7.08
N ALA A 32 1.24 -11.06 6.62
CA ALA A 32 0.17 -11.93 7.08
C ALA A 32 0.76 -13.26 7.55
N SER A 33 0.26 -13.77 8.66
CA SER A 33 0.74 -15.02 9.28
C SER A 33 -0.25 -16.17 9.08
N SER A 34 0.21 -17.42 9.18
CA SER A 34 -0.66 -18.61 9.14
C SER A 34 -1.75 -18.61 10.23
N ALA A 35 -1.56 -17.84 11.30
CA ALA A 35 -2.55 -17.58 12.34
C ALA A 35 -3.66 -16.59 11.90
N LYS A 36 -3.69 -16.18 10.62
CA LYS A 36 -4.67 -15.24 10.04
C LYS A 36 -4.65 -13.84 10.67
N LYS A 37 -3.47 -13.46 11.15
CA LYS A 37 -3.17 -12.10 11.64
C LYS A 37 -2.43 -11.32 10.58
N THR A 38 -2.79 -10.06 10.43
CA THR A 38 -2.16 -9.11 9.50
C THR A 38 -1.53 -7.97 10.28
N SER A 39 -0.29 -7.64 9.97
CA SER A 39 0.44 -6.50 10.53
C SER A 39 0.71 -5.50 9.41
N GLN A 40 0.49 -4.22 9.70
CA GLN A 40 0.80 -3.11 8.81
C GLN A 40 1.66 -2.11 9.57
N LYS A 41 2.76 -1.66 8.98
CA LYS A 41 3.68 -0.72 9.60
C LYS A 41 4.14 0.31 8.60
N VAL A 42 4.36 1.53 9.09
CA VAL A 42 4.81 2.66 8.30
C VAL A 42 5.95 3.37 9.01
N TRP A 43 7.01 3.67 8.27
CA TRP A 43 8.17 4.39 8.76
C TRP A 43 8.42 5.65 7.94
N ILE A 44 8.94 6.67 8.62
CA ILE A 44 9.46 7.89 8.02
C ILE A 44 10.88 8.07 8.55
N SER A 45 11.85 8.14 7.65
CA SER A 45 13.28 8.26 8.02
C SER A 45 13.73 7.18 9.01
N GLY A 46 13.28 5.94 8.81
CA GLY A 46 13.59 4.79 9.68
C GLY A 46 12.87 4.76 11.04
N LYS A 47 12.07 5.79 11.38
CA LYS A 47 11.26 5.80 12.61
C LYS A 47 9.87 5.25 12.34
N LEU A 48 9.43 4.28 13.15
CA LEU A 48 8.06 3.76 13.11
C LEU A 48 7.09 4.88 13.51
N VAL A 49 6.17 5.24 12.62
CA VAL A 49 5.19 6.33 12.83
C VAL A 49 3.75 5.82 12.86
N SER A 50 3.48 4.63 12.33
CA SER A 50 2.17 3.99 12.39
C SER A 50 2.31 2.47 12.40
N GLN A 51 1.41 1.81 13.13
CA GLN A 51 1.27 0.37 13.15
C GLN A 51 -0.19 0.00 13.38
N GLN A 52 -0.66 -1.03 12.68
CA GLN A 52 -1.95 -1.67 12.88
C GLN A 52 -1.78 -3.19 12.89
N GLU A 53 -2.47 -3.86 13.81
CA GLU A 53 -2.51 -5.32 13.90
C GLU A 53 -3.97 -5.76 13.85
N ASP A 54 -4.29 -6.65 12.91
CA ASP A 54 -5.64 -7.13 12.66
C ASP A 54 -5.72 -8.65 12.82
N ASP A 55 -6.71 -9.13 13.56
CA ASP A 55 -7.04 -10.56 13.69
C ASP A 55 -8.34 -10.86 12.93
N ALA A 56 -8.19 -10.82 11.62
CA ALA A 56 -9.28 -10.89 10.67
C ALA A 56 -9.99 -12.26 10.67
N GLY A 57 -9.26 -13.33 10.97
CA GLY A 57 -9.70 -14.71 10.75
C GLY A 57 -9.57 -15.18 9.29
N TRP A 58 -9.00 -14.36 8.40
CA TRP A 58 -8.68 -14.67 7.00
C TRP A 58 -7.37 -14.00 6.57
N LEU A 59 -6.76 -14.51 5.49
CA LEU A 59 -5.53 -13.95 4.93
C LEU A 59 -5.87 -12.92 3.84
N PRO A 60 -5.07 -11.84 3.69
CA PRO A 60 -5.21 -10.92 2.58
C PRO A 60 -5.06 -11.62 1.23
N THR A 61 -5.92 -11.26 0.29
CA THR A 61 -5.93 -11.82 -1.07
C THR A 61 -5.47 -10.83 -2.13
N TYR A 62 -5.49 -9.53 -1.81
CA TYR A 62 -5.16 -8.45 -2.74
C TYR A 62 -4.24 -7.44 -2.07
N LEU A 63 -3.27 -6.94 -2.83
CA LEU A 63 -2.59 -5.68 -2.55
C LEU A 63 -3.08 -4.67 -3.58
N TYR A 64 -3.60 -3.54 -3.13
CA TYR A 64 -4.04 -2.48 -4.04
C TYR A 64 -3.67 -1.10 -3.46
N SER A 65 -3.67 -0.11 -4.33
CA SER A 65 -3.47 1.29 -3.99
C SER A 65 -4.64 2.10 -4.53
N SER A 66 -5.09 3.08 -3.77
CA SER A 66 -5.99 4.12 -4.25
C SER A 66 -5.68 5.41 -3.54
N ASN A 67 -5.92 6.53 -4.22
CA ASN A 67 -5.93 7.83 -3.58
C ASN A 67 -7.34 8.08 -3.03
N GLU A 68 -7.46 8.57 -1.80
CA GLU A 68 -8.73 8.87 -1.16
C GLU A 68 -8.77 10.34 -0.74
N CYS A 69 -9.92 10.99 -0.97
CA CYS A 69 -10.21 12.29 -0.37
C CYS A 69 -10.87 12.06 1.00
N TYR A 70 -10.25 12.60 2.04
CA TYR A 70 -10.75 12.49 3.41
C TYR A 70 -11.28 13.84 3.89
N GLN A 71 -12.42 13.83 4.58
CA GLN A 71 -13.09 15.02 5.14
C GLN A 71 -13.29 16.16 4.12
N ASP A 72 -13.61 15.84 2.87
CA ASP A 72 -13.85 16.80 1.77
C ASP A 72 -12.72 17.81 1.50
N THR A 73 -11.54 17.60 2.08
CA THR A 73 -10.33 18.40 1.78
C THR A 73 -9.63 17.83 0.56
N CYS A 74 -10.34 17.87 -0.56
CA CYS A 74 -9.90 17.36 -1.84
C CYS A 74 -8.99 18.35 -2.57
N GLY A 75 -8.24 17.86 -3.55
CA GLY A 75 -7.39 18.70 -4.36
C GLY A 75 -6.44 17.89 -5.22
N THR A 76 -5.38 18.56 -5.69
CA THR A 76 -4.36 17.90 -6.50
C THR A 76 -3.41 17.11 -5.61
N LEU A 77 -3.30 15.82 -5.90
CA LEU A 77 -2.26 14.97 -5.36
C LEU A 77 -1.14 14.82 -6.40
N ASN A 78 0.07 15.23 -6.03
CA ASN A 78 1.23 15.03 -6.91
C ASN A 78 1.49 13.54 -7.13
N GLY A 79 1.99 13.20 -8.32
CA GLY A 79 2.42 11.83 -8.61
C GLY A 79 3.54 11.39 -7.69
N TYR A 80 3.59 10.09 -7.41
CA TYR A 80 4.56 9.47 -6.51
C TYR A 80 4.98 8.10 -7.06
N THR A 81 6.00 7.49 -6.47
CA THR A 81 6.51 6.19 -6.91
C THR A 81 6.66 5.25 -5.73
N TRP A 82 6.20 4.02 -5.88
CA TRP A 82 6.56 2.90 -5.04
C TRP A 82 7.84 2.29 -5.60
N SER A 83 8.97 2.65 -5.01
CA SER A 83 10.27 2.08 -5.34
C SER A 83 10.58 0.89 -4.44
N ASN A 84 11.39 -0.05 -4.92
CA ASN A 84 11.83 -1.24 -4.17
C ASN A 84 10.66 -2.10 -3.66
N LEU A 85 9.56 -2.14 -4.41
CA LEU A 85 8.40 -2.96 -4.06
C LEU A 85 8.83 -4.42 -4.09
N THR A 86 8.58 -5.14 -2.99
CA THR A 86 8.82 -6.57 -2.86
C THR A 86 7.58 -7.24 -2.27
N ILE A 87 7.06 -8.25 -2.94
CA ILE A 87 5.92 -9.06 -2.51
C ILE A 87 6.39 -10.50 -2.43
N THR A 88 6.29 -11.10 -1.24
CA THR A 88 6.64 -12.51 -1.03
C THR A 88 5.39 -13.31 -0.73
N LEU A 89 5.10 -14.29 -1.57
CA LEU A 89 3.94 -15.16 -1.42
C LEU A 89 4.24 -16.33 -0.48
N SER A 90 3.21 -16.95 0.11
CA SER A 90 3.37 -18.14 0.96
C SER A 90 3.82 -19.38 0.17
N ALA A 91 3.45 -19.46 -1.11
CA ALA A 91 3.91 -20.46 -2.08
C ALA A 91 4.20 -19.77 -3.43
N ALA A 92 5.02 -20.39 -4.27
CA ALA A 92 5.31 -19.86 -5.60
C ALA A 92 4.06 -19.88 -6.48
N ASP A 93 3.75 -18.74 -7.11
CA ASP A 93 2.68 -18.59 -8.08
C ASP A 93 3.16 -17.72 -9.24
N LYS A 94 3.38 -18.33 -10.41
CA LYS A 94 3.84 -17.63 -11.63
C LYS A 94 2.75 -16.78 -12.26
N ALA A 95 1.48 -17.05 -11.99
CA ALA A 95 0.36 -16.32 -12.55
C ALA A 95 0.05 -15.02 -11.78
N PHE A 96 0.58 -14.87 -10.56
CA PHE A 96 0.33 -13.70 -9.72
C PHE A 96 0.65 -12.38 -10.42
N GLY A 97 1.80 -12.26 -11.10
CA GLY A 97 2.15 -11.04 -11.83
C GLY A 97 1.17 -10.67 -12.94
N ASN A 98 0.46 -11.64 -13.53
CA ASN A 98 -0.56 -11.39 -14.56
C ASN A 98 -1.82 -10.72 -13.98
N THR A 99 -1.97 -10.70 -12.65
CA THR A 99 -3.08 -10.04 -11.97
C THR A 99 -2.84 -8.54 -11.76
N LEU A 100 -1.62 -8.05 -12.06
CA LEU A 100 -1.29 -6.63 -11.94
C LEU A 100 -2.18 -5.80 -12.88
N SER A 101 -3.04 -4.99 -12.28
CA SER A 101 -3.88 -4.02 -12.97
C SER A 101 -3.48 -2.62 -12.56
N LEU A 102 -3.21 -1.76 -13.55
CA LEU A 102 -2.76 -0.40 -13.33
C LEU A 102 -3.72 0.57 -13.99
N THR A 103 -4.31 1.46 -13.20
CA THR A 103 -5.12 2.58 -13.67
C THR A 103 -4.52 3.86 -13.08
N GLY A 104 -4.23 4.85 -13.92
CA GLY A 104 -3.53 6.06 -13.47
C GLY A 104 -2.09 5.80 -12.99
N ALA A 105 -1.50 4.67 -13.36
CA ALA A 105 -0.16 4.26 -12.95
C ALA A 105 0.54 3.47 -14.05
N THR A 106 1.87 3.36 -13.96
CA THR A 106 2.72 2.57 -14.87
C THR A 106 3.79 1.84 -14.07
N GLY A 107 4.12 0.60 -14.46
CA GLY A 107 5.16 -0.18 -13.80
C GLY A 107 5.09 -1.65 -14.21
N SER A 108 5.93 -2.46 -13.59
CA SER A 108 5.96 -3.92 -13.78
C SER A 108 6.32 -4.61 -12.47
N LEU A 109 6.01 -5.91 -12.43
CA LEU A 109 6.50 -6.83 -11.42
C LEU A 109 7.24 -7.97 -12.13
N ASP A 110 8.40 -8.32 -11.62
CA ASP A 110 9.25 -9.38 -12.12
C ASP A 110 9.52 -10.38 -11.00
N THR A 111 9.79 -11.65 -11.35
CA THR A 111 10.08 -12.69 -10.37
C THR A 111 11.37 -13.43 -10.70
N PRO A 112 12.37 -13.44 -9.79
CA PRO A 112 13.64 -14.15 -10.01
C PRO A 112 13.57 -15.64 -9.64
N ASP A 113 12.56 -16.05 -8.89
CA ASP A 113 12.49 -17.36 -8.23
C ASP A 113 11.24 -18.18 -8.62
N GLY A 114 10.69 -17.88 -9.80
CA GLY A 114 9.60 -18.64 -10.37
C GLY A 114 8.25 -18.40 -9.69
N GLY A 115 8.05 -17.19 -9.13
CA GLY A 115 6.77 -16.72 -8.63
C GLY A 115 6.65 -16.69 -7.10
N LYS A 116 7.74 -16.91 -6.35
CA LYS A 116 7.72 -16.87 -4.87
C LYS A 116 7.92 -15.44 -4.36
N THR A 117 8.81 -14.69 -4.98
CA THR A 117 9.02 -13.27 -4.74
C THR A 117 8.83 -12.48 -6.02
N TRP A 118 8.10 -11.36 -5.90
CA TRP A 118 7.84 -10.41 -6.97
C TRP A 118 8.43 -9.06 -6.59
N THR A 119 9.27 -8.50 -7.46
CA THR A 119 9.90 -7.20 -7.26
C THR A 119 9.51 -6.23 -8.36
N GLY A 120 9.50 -4.93 -8.06
CA GLY A 120 9.21 -3.95 -9.09
C GLY A 120 9.20 -2.51 -8.62
N SER A 121 8.73 -1.65 -9.51
CA SER A 121 8.53 -0.23 -9.26
C SER A 121 7.25 0.22 -9.94
N ILE A 122 6.39 0.91 -9.19
CA ILE A 122 5.12 1.42 -9.70
C ILE A 122 5.14 2.94 -9.58
N LYS A 123 5.01 3.63 -10.71
CA LYS A 123 4.84 5.08 -10.77
C LYS A 123 3.35 5.41 -10.84
N ILE A 124 2.86 6.15 -9.86
CA ILE A 124 1.49 6.64 -9.77
C ILE A 124 1.47 8.07 -10.33
N ASN A 125 0.54 8.34 -11.23
CA ASN A 125 0.40 9.66 -11.85
C ASN A 125 -0.17 10.68 -10.87
N LYS A 126 0.02 11.96 -11.21
CA LYS A 126 -0.69 13.06 -10.54
C LYS A 126 -2.19 12.83 -10.68
N ASP A 127 -2.91 13.04 -9.59
CA ASP A 127 -4.35 12.87 -9.50
C ASP A 127 -5.02 14.16 -9.03
N HIS A 128 -6.29 14.34 -9.36
CA HIS A 128 -7.08 15.50 -8.95
C HIS A 128 -8.45 15.07 -8.47
N PHE A 129 -8.69 15.26 -7.18
CA PHE A 129 -9.98 15.04 -6.56
C PHE A 129 -10.75 16.37 -6.61
N PRO A 130 -11.84 16.46 -7.39
CA PRO A 130 -12.69 17.65 -7.32
C PRO A 130 -13.27 17.74 -5.91
N ALA A 131 -13.23 18.93 -5.30
CA ALA A 131 -14.04 19.17 -4.12
C ALA A 131 -15.52 19.14 -4.55
N SER A 132 -16.38 18.56 -3.72
CA SER A 132 -17.82 18.80 -3.80
C SER A 132 -18.06 20.29 -3.62
N ASN A 133 -18.66 20.92 -4.64
CA ASN A 133 -19.16 22.30 -4.55
C ASN A 133 -20.30 22.41 -3.55
#